data_AF-A0A1H0TJJ7-F1
#
_entry.id   AF-A0A1H0TJJ7-F1
#
_cell.length_a   1.000
_cell.length_b   1.000
_cell.length_c   1.000
_cell.angle_alpha   90.00
_cell.angle_beta   90.00
_cell.angle_gamma   90.00
#
_symmetry.space_group_name_H-M   'P 1'
#
loop_
_entity.id
_entity.type
_entity.pdbx_description
1 polymer ?
#
loop_
_entity_poly.entity_id
_entity_poly.type
_entity_poly.pdbx_seq_one_letter_code
_entity_poly.pdbx_strand_id
1 'polypeptide(L)'
;MNNVLKILALLLFPWATLAQGLDHSDQLVDGATMANDWNSSERMRRRDDLYRQGIVIEHNTPASPAAGSCIFFHIWRGPTVPTRGCTAMDPTDIARLFDWLAPRQSPLLVQLPEAQYRQLRAQWGLPER
;
A
#
# COMPACT_ATOMS: atom_id res chain seq x y z
N MET A 1 4.76 19.19 -2.72
CA MET A 1 3.66 19.48 -1.79
C MET A 1 3.19 18.13 -1.27
N ASN A 2 3.62 17.80 -0.04
CA ASN A 2 3.16 16.71 0.82
C ASN A 2 3.12 15.27 0.25
N ASN A 3 4.26 14.57 0.30
CA ASN A 3 4.32 13.10 0.21
C ASN A 3 3.68 12.51 1.48
N VAL A 4 2.36 12.55 1.55
CA VAL A 4 1.59 12.03 2.67
C VAL A 4 1.25 10.60 2.33
N LEU A 5 1.88 9.68 3.05
CA LEU A 5 1.39 8.32 3.22
C LEU A 5 -0.13 8.39 3.47
N LYS A 6 -0.94 8.02 2.47
CA LYS A 6 -2.40 8.04 2.61
C LYS A 6 -2.77 6.83 3.44
N ILE A 7 -3.00 7.08 4.72
CA ILE A 7 -3.49 6.10 5.67
C ILE A 7 -4.98 5.90 5.40
N LEU A 8 -5.40 4.65 5.14
CA LEU A 8 -6.77 4.33 4.83
C LEU A 8 -7.47 3.67 6.02
N ALA A 9 -8.57 4.27 6.46
CA ALA A 9 -9.56 3.68 7.36
C ALA A 9 -10.89 3.55 6.62
N LEU A 10 -11.25 2.32 6.21
CA LEU A 10 -12.40 2.02 5.34
C LEU A 10 -13.79 2.16 5.99
N LEU A 11 -13.88 2.76 7.18
CA LEU A 11 -15.10 2.76 7.98
C LEU A 11 -16.24 3.60 7.36
N LEU A 12 -15.94 4.59 6.51
CA LEU A 12 -16.92 5.57 6.02
C LEU A 12 -17.45 5.33 4.59
N PHE A 13 -16.88 4.40 3.81
CA PHE A 13 -17.26 4.21 2.41
C PHE A 13 -17.61 2.73 2.11
N PRO A 14 -18.91 2.38 1.95
CA PRO A 14 -19.35 1.00 1.76
C PRO A 14 -18.88 0.34 0.46
N TRP A 15 -18.47 1.13 -0.53
CA TRP A 15 -18.06 0.68 -1.87
C TRP A 15 -16.66 1.19 -2.31
N ALA A 16 -15.81 1.52 -1.34
CA ALA A 16 -14.44 1.98 -1.61
C ALA A 16 -13.65 0.97 -2.45
N THR A 17 -13.09 1.48 -3.54
CA THR A 17 -12.24 0.76 -4.49
C THR A 17 -10.98 1.59 -4.70
N LEU A 18 -9.82 0.94 -4.81
CA LEU A 18 -8.58 1.58 -5.22
C LEU A 18 -8.44 1.31 -6.71
N ALA A 19 -8.50 2.37 -7.50
CA ALA A 19 -8.38 2.31 -8.95
C ALA A 19 -7.36 3.35 -9.41
N GLN A 20 -6.74 3.10 -10.56
CA GLN A 20 -5.97 4.14 -11.22
C GLN A 20 -6.97 5.13 -11.81
N GLY A 21 -6.92 6.37 -11.32
CA GLY A 21 -7.77 7.46 -11.81
C GLY A 21 -7.35 7.96 -13.21
N LEU A 22 -8.13 8.89 -13.77
CA LEU A 22 -7.87 9.56 -15.05
C LEU A 22 -6.50 10.24 -15.16
N ASP A 23 -5.90 10.59 -14.03
CA ASP A 23 -4.56 11.18 -13.93
C ASP A 23 -3.45 10.13 -13.79
N HIS A 24 -3.79 8.85 -13.91
CA HIS A 24 -2.93 7.70 -13.68
C HIS A 24 -2.38 7.58 -12.24
N SER A 25 -2.96 8.27 -11.27
CA SER A 25 -2.64 8.11 -9.85
C SER A 25 -3.50 7.02 -9.22
N ASP A 26 -3.00 6.32 -8.21
CA ASP A 26 -3.81 5.41 -7.40
C ASP A 26 -4.77 6.24 -6.52
N GLN A 27 -6.07 6.15 -6.81
CA GLN A 27 -7.13 6.90 -6.14
C GLN A 27 -8.13 5.96 -5.46
N LEU A 28 -8.54 6.34 -4.26
CA LEU A 28 -9.66 5.71 -3.58
C LEU A 28 -10.96 6.35 -4.08
N VAL A 29 -11.75 5.54 -4.75
CA VAL A 29 -12.97 5.95 -5.43
C VAL A 29 -14.16 5.19 -4.87
N ASP A 30 -15.34 5.82 -4.89
CA ASP A 30 -16.59 5.10 -4.72
C ASP A 30 -17.00 4.51 -6.08
N GLY A 31 -16.78 3.20 -6.23
CA GLY A 31 -17.07 2.48 -7.48
C GLY A 31 -18.54 2.46 -7.87
N ALA A 32 -19.47 2.87 -6.98
CA ALA A 32 -20.88 2.99 -7.32
C ALA A 32 -21.22 4.30 -8.06
N THR A 33 -20.34 5.31 -7.99
CA THR A 33 -20.65 6.66 -8.48
C THR A 33 -19.70 7.17 -9.55
N MET A 34 -18.50 6.58 -9.70
CA MET A 34 -17.54 7.00 -10.71
C MET A 34 -17.72 6.27 -12.04
N ALA A 35 -17.53 7.01 -13.14
CA ALA A 35 -17.48 6.44 -14.47
C ALA A 35 -16.23 5.53 -14.59
N ASN A 36 -16.42 4.28 -14.99
CA ASN A 36 -15.34 3.31 -15.10
C ASN A 36 -14.55 3.52 -16.40
N ASP A 37 -13.38 4.15 -16.30
CA ASP A 37 -12.41 4.29 -17.39
C ASP A 37 -11.11 3.49 -17.15
N TRP A 38 -11.03 2.76 -16.04
CA TRP A 38 -9.89 1.91 -15.69
C TRP A 38 -10.03 0.48 -16.24
N ASN A 39 -8.88 -0.13 -16.60
CA ASN A 39 -8.82 -1.52 -17.05
C ASN A 39 -8.63 -2.54 -15.90
N SER A 40 -8.30 -2.07 -14.69
CA SER A 40 -8.18 -2.91 -13.50
C SER A 40 -8.42 -2.09 -12.24
N SER A 41 -8.90 -2.73 -11.17
CA SER A 41 -9.11 -2.09 -9.86
C SER A 41 -8.99 -3.12 -8.74
N GLU A 42 -8.67 -2.67 -7.52
CA GLU A 42 -8.69 -3.48 -6.32
C GLU A 42 -9.86 -3.04 -5.42
N ARG A 43 -10.75 -3.97 -5.09
CA ARG A 43 -11.86 -3.71 -4.19
C ARG A 43 -11.33 -3.56 -2.77
N MET A 44 -11.38 -2.34 -2.23
CA MET A 44 -10.81 -2.05 -0.91
C MET A 44 -11.72 -2.53 0.22
N ARG A 45 -13.03 -2.28 0.14
CA ARG A 45 -13.97 -2.79 1.16
C ARG A 45 -14.36 -4.24 0.90
N ARG A 46 -13.84 -5.13 1.74
CA ARG A 46 -13.99 -6.59 1.66
C ARG A 46 -14.64 -7.15 2.92
N ARG A 47 -15.26 -8.33 2.80
CA ARG A 47 -15.89 -9.04 3.93
C ARG A 47 -14.88 -9.78 4.82
N ASP A 48 -13.67 -9.99 4.32
CA ASP A 48 -12.59 -10.70 5.01
C ASP A 48 -11.67 -9.75 5.79
N ASP A 49 -12.05 -8.47 5.91
CA ASP A 49 -11.31 -7.41 6.61
C ASP A 49 -9.84 -7.23 6.17
N LEU A 50 -9.46 -7.79 5.02
CA LEU A 50 -8.07 -7.84 4.58
C LEU A 50 -7.42 -6.47 4.46
N TYR A 51 -8.21 -5.47 4.06
CA TYR A 51 -7.77 -4.08 3.88
C TYR A 51 -8.38 -3.14 4.91
N ARG A 52 -8.89 -3.68 6.04
CA ARG A 52 -9.45 -2.86 7.14
C ARG A 52 -8.47 -1.79 7.60
N GLN A 53 -7.18 -2.15 7.63
CA GLN A 53 -6.05 -1.25 7.85
C GLN A 53 -5.13 -1.36 6.65
N GLY A 54 -4.85 -0.23 6.01
CA GLY A 54 -3.88 -0.19 4.93
C GLY A 54 -3.22 1.18 4.75
N ILE A 55 -2.03 1.13 4.17
CA ILE A 55 -1.22 2.31 3.88
C ILE A 55 -0.91 2.28 2.39
N VAL A 56 -1.39 3.27 1.65
CA VAL A 56 -1.09 3.37 0.21
C VAL A 56 0.36 3.83 0.04
N ILE A 57 1.12 3.05 -0.72
CA ILE A 57 2.45 3.44 -1.19
C ILE A 57 2.24 4.09 -2.54
N GLU A 58 2.56 5.37 -2.67
CA GLU A 58 2.46 6.14 -3.94
C GLU A 58 3.55 5.72 -4.94
N HIS A 59 3.72 4.41 -5.11
CA HIS A 59 4.63 3.81 -6.08
C HIS A 59 4.17 4.14 -7.49
N ASN A 60 5.12 4.46 -8.38
CA ASN A 60 4.84 4.76 -9.77
C ASN A 60 3.73 5.84 -9.92
N THR A 61 3.87 6.96 -9.21
CA THR A 61 2.98 8.12 -9.34
C THR A 61 3.81 9.35 -9.74
N PRO A 62 3.59 9.94 -10.93
CA PRO A 62 2.63 9.54 -11.96
C PRO A 62 2.98 8.19 -12.60
N ALA A 63 1.97 7.45 -13.09
CA ALA A 63 2.22 6.09 -13.57
C ALA A 63 2.91 6.03 -14.93
N SER A 64 3.98 5.23 -14.96
CA SER A 64 4.60 4.74 -16.17
C SER A 64 4.09 3.33 -16.50
N PRO A 65 3.76 3.04 -17.77
CA PRO A 65 3.40 1.69 -18.19
C PRO A 65 4.43 0.63 -17.79
N ALA A 66 3.96 -0.56 -17.43
CA ALA A 66 4.76 -1.72 -17.02
C ALA A 66 5.62 -1.54 -15.73
N ALA A 67 5.53 -0.42 -15.02
CA ALA A 67 6.25 -0.21 -13.76
C ALA A 67 5.48 -0.64 -12.48
N GLY A 68 4.26 -1.19 -12.65
CA GLY A 68 3.39 -1.64 -11.55
C GLY A 68 2.71 -0.47 -10.82
N SER A 69 1.66 -0.75 -10.06
CA SER A 69 0.85 0.22 -9.29
C SER A 69 -0.01 -0.50 -8.26
N CYS A 70 -0.87 0.21 -7.54
CA CYS A 70 -1.72 -0.32 -6.48
C CYS A 70 -0.91 -1.06 -5.40
N ILE A 71 0.19 -0.45 -4.96
CA ILE A 71 1.05 -1.00 -3.91
C ILE A 71 0.64 -0.42 -2.57
N PHE A 72 0.35 -1.28 -1.60
CA PHE A 72 -0.02 -0.84 -0.26
C PHE A 72 0.41 -1.87 0.80
N PHE A 73 0.40 -1.44 2.05
CA PHE A 73 0.48 -2.33 3.19
C PHE A 73 -0.90 -2.77 3.62
N HIS A 74 -1.06 -4.03 4.03
CA HIS A 74 -2.33 -4.53 4.53
C HIS A 74 -2.18 -5.73 5.48
N ILE A 75 -3.30 -6.19 6.04
CA ILE A 75 -3.36 -7.39 6.88
C ILE A 75 -3.18 -8.62 5.99
N TRP A 76 -2.33 -9.57 6.35
CA TRP A 76 -2.16 -10.80 5.58
C TRP A 76 -3.34 -11.77 5.69
N ARG A 77 -3.47 -12.71 4.75
CA ARG A 77 -4.38 -13.86 4.89
C ARG A 77 -3.77 -14.99 5.74
N GLY A 78 -2.50 -14.84 6.11
CA GLY A 78 -1.70 -15.81 6.85
C GLY A 78 -0.21 -15.66 6.52
N PRO A 79 0.68 -16.20 7.38
CA PRO A 79 2.13 -15.95 7.31
C PRO A 79 2.83 -16.49 6.07
N THR A 80 2.19 -17.42 5.34
CA THR A 80 2.76 -18.08 4.16
C THR A 80 2.01 -17.77 2.87
N VAL A 81 0.99 -16.89 2.93
CA VAL A 81 0.16 -16.56 1.76
C VAL A 81 0.79 -15.39 1.00
N PRO A 82 1.21 -15.56 -0.26
CA PRO A 82 1.84 -14.49 -1.02
C PRO A 82 0.85 -13.39 -1.41
N THR A 83 1.38 -12.18 -1.64
CA THR A 83 0.66 -11.07 -2.25
C THR A 83 0.99 -10.97 -3.75
N ARG A 84 0.35 -10.03 -4.46
CA ARG A 84 0.68 -9.68 -5.86
C ARG A 84 1.48 -8.37 -5.94
N GLY A 85 2.35 -8.12 -4.97
CA GLY A 85 3.22 -6.93 -4.92
C GLY A 85 3.04 -6.06 -3.67
N CYS A 86 1.89 -6.15 -3.00
CA CYS A 86 1.68 -5.51 -1.70
C CYS A 86 2.58 -6.10 -0.61
N THR A 87 2.72 -5.40 0.51
CA THR A 87 3.34 -5.97 1.73
C THR A 87 2.27 -6.28 2.74
N ALA A 88 2.21 -7.54 3.18
CA ALA A 88 1.21 -7.98 4.12
C ALA A 88 1.85 -8.47 5.42
N MET A 89 1.22 -8.19 6.55
CA MET A 89 1.73 -8.52 7.88
C MET A 89 0.60 -8.88 8.84
N ASP A 90 0.96 -9.32 10.05
CA ASP A 90 0.00 -9.61 11.12
C ASP A 90 -0.85 -8.38 11.48
N PRO A 91 -2.15 -8.56 11.86
CA PRO A 91 -2.97 -7.46 12.34
C PRO A 91 -2.33 -6.63 13.46
N THR A 92 -1.57 -7.27 14.35
CA THR A 92 -0.88 -6.57 15.44
C THR A 92 0.31 -5.75 14.94
N ASP A 93 1.03 -6.24 13.93
CA ASP A 93 2.19 -5.53 13.36
C ASP A 93 1.76 -4.30 12.57
N ILE A 94 0.70 -4.41 11.76
CA ILE A 94 0.20 -3.24 11.03
C ILE A 94 -0.39 -2.20 11.99
N ALA A 95 -1.01 -2.62 13.10
CA ALA A 95 -1.45 -1.69 14.14
C ALA A 95 -0.26 -0.94 14.77
N ARG A 96 0.81 -1.66 15.16
CA ARG A 96 2.04 -1.04 15.67
C ARG A 96 2.66 -0.08 14.67
N LEU A 97 2.64 -0.43 13.37
CA LEU A 97 3.16 0.42 12.32
C LEU A 97 2.36 1.72 12.20
N PHE A 98 1.03 1.67 12.30
CA PHE A 98 0.18 2.87 12.32
C PHE A 98 0.49 3.77 13.52
N ASP A 99 0.71 3.18 14.70
CA ASP A 99 1.03 3.93 15.92
C ASP A 99 2.42 4.58 15.85
N TRP A 100 3.36 3.92 15.18
CA TRP A 100 4.73 4.43 14.97
C TRP A 100 4.81 5.49 13.87
N LEU A 101 3.99 5.37 12.82
CA LEU A 101 4.05 6.24 11.64
C LEU A 101 3.65 7.69 11.97
N ALA A 102 4.65 8.57 12.01
CA ALA A 102 4.47 10.00 12.15
C ALA A 102 4.89 10.72 10.86
N PRO A 103 3.95 11.21 10.02
CA PRO A 103 4.30 11.88 8.74
C PRO A 103 5.25 13.07 8.90
N ARG A 104 5.19 13.76 10.05
CA ARG A 104 6.10 14.87 10.39
C ARG A 104 7.57 14.45 10.57
N GLN A 105 7.84 13.16 10.74
CA GLN A 105 9.19 12.61 10.86
C GLN A 105 9.75 12.13 9.52
N SER A 106 9.03 12.36 8.41
CA SER A 106 9.45 11.99 7.05
C SER A 106 9.90 10.52 6.94
N PRO A 107 9.03 9.55 7.32
CA PRO A 107 9.39 8.14 7.27
C PRO A 107 9.70 7.70 5.83
N LEU A 108 10.74 6.90 5.68
CA LEU A 108 11.15 6.33 4.39
C LEU A 108 10.83 4.83 4.36
N LEU A 109 10.14 4.40 3.31
CA LEU A 109 9.98 2.98 3.00
C LEU A 109 11.12 2.53 2.07
N VAL A 110 11.85 1.50 2.49
CA VAL A 110 12.84 0.81 1.66
C VAL A 110 12.43 -0.65 1.50
N GLN A 111 12.18 -1.08 0.25
CA GLN A 111 11.85 -2.46 -0.08
C GLN A 111 12.87 -3.01 -1.09
N LEU A 112 13.51 -4.11 -0.73
CA LEU A 112 14.59 -4.71 -1.51
C LEU A 112 14.35 -6.22 -1.61
N PRO A 113 14.65 -6.86 -2.75
CA PRO A 113 14.75 -8.31 -2.77
C PRO A 113 15.91 -8.76 -1.88
N GLU A 114 15.81 -9.99 -1.36
CA GLU A 114 16.71 -10.51 -0.33
C GLU A 114 18.19 -10.39 -0.67
N ALA A 115 18.54 -10.70 -1.92
CA ALA A 115 19.92 -10.64 -2.38
C ALA A 115 20.49 -9.22 -2.30
N GLN A 116 19.71 -8.22 -2.74
CA GLN A 116 20.09 -6.81 -2.70
C GLN A 116 20.16 -6.28 -1.27
N TYR A 117 19.24 -6.70 -0.39
CA TYR A 117 19.30 -6.35 1.03
C TYR A 117 20.64 -6.78 1.65
N ARG A 118 21.04 -8.05 1.41
CA ARG A 118 22.32 -8.57 1.93
C ARG A 118 23.52 -7.83 1.39
N GLN A 119 23.52 -7.48 0.10
CA GLN A 119 24.61 -6.75 -0.54
C GLN A 119 24.73 -5.31 -0.01
N LEU A 120 23.61 -4.62 0.18
CA LEU A 120 23.57 -3.20 0.54
C LEU A 120 23.57 -2.96 2.05
N ARG A 121 23.31 -3.97 2.87
CA ARG A 121 23.12 -3.84 4.34
C ARG A 121 24.22 -3.02 5.00
N ALA A 122 25.48 -3.41 4.82
CA ALA A 122 26.61 -2.74 5.48
C ALA A 122 26.79 -1.30 4.97
N GLN A 123 26.65 -1.10 3.66
CA GLN A 123 26.84 0.21 3.03
C GLN A 123 25.75 1.20 3.43
N TRP A 124 24.50 0.74 3.59
CA TRP A 124 23.33 1.58 3.87
C TRP A 124 22.96 1.60 5.36
N GLY A 125 23.71 0.88 6.22
CA GLY A 125 23.41 0.79 7.66
C GLY A 125 22.05 0.15 7.96
N LEU A 126 21.63 -0.83 7.16
CA LEU A 126 20.32 -1.49 7.35
C LEU A 126 20.35 -2.41 8.61
N PRO A 127 19.20 -2.60 9.29
CA PRO A 127 19.11 -3.39 10.52
C PRO A 127 19.52 -4.87 10.33
N GLU A 128 19.52 -5.63 11.43
CA GLU A 128 19.57 -7.11 11.36
C GLU A 128 18.17 -7.66 11.11
N ARG A 129 18.11 -8.83 10.46
CA ARG A 129 16.87 -9.56 10.22
C ARG A 129 16.68 -10.65 11.25
#